data_AF-A0A2N3GJX7-F1
#
_entry.id   AF-A0A2N3GJX7-F1
#
_cell.length_a   1.000
_cell.length_b   1.000
_cell.length_c   1.000
_cell.angle_alpha   90.00
_cell.angle_beta   90.00
_cell.angle_gamma   90.00
#
_symmetry.space_group_name_H-M   'P 1'
#
loop_
_entity.id
_entity.type
_entity.pdbx_description
1 polymer ?
#
loop_
_entity_poly.entity_id
_entity_poly.type
_entity_poly.pdbx_seq_one_letter_code
_entity_poly.pdbx_strand_id
1 'polypeptide(L)'
;MMMAVLIAIGMTAMVVLTTVLQEQAFAVQAKQHQANALANRVSQLEAQVANARSISHLAIAAQDLGMRPNPNAVPMRLSDGKVFGNPRPVLGDEVPGVRYLSDAEAAAQVAAIKQAEADRKARQEAAAAATKAAEQAAAAAAAAAATTPGAQG
;
A
#
# COMPACT_ATOMS: atom_id res chain seq x y z
N MET A 1 -27.20 52.01 44.63
CA MET A 1 -27.94 50.74 44.49
C MET A 1 -28.27 50.43 43.02
N MET A 2 -29.03 51.26 42.30
CA MET A 2 -29.43 51.00 40.89
C MET A 2 -28.27 50.68 39.92
N MET A 3 -27.16 51.42 39.99
CA MET A 3 -26.00 51.19 39.10
C MET A 3 -25.30 49.86 39.37
N ALA A 4 -25.21 49.43 40.63
CA ALA A 4 -24.60 48.16 40.98
C ALA A 4 -25.42 46.98 40.42
N VAL A 5 -26.75 47.11 40.40
CA VAL A 5 -27.66 46.10 39.83
C VAL A 5 -27.49 46.00 38.32
N LEU A 6 -27.40 47.13 37.61
CA LEU A 6 -27.18 47.14 36.15
C LEU A 6 -25.85 46.49 35.77
N ILE A 7 -24.78 46.78 36.52
CA ILE A 7 -23.46 46.18 36.28
C ILE A 7 -23.50 44.67 36.53
N ALA A 8 -24.13 44.22 37.62
CA ALA A 8 -24.26 42.79 37.94
C ALA A 8 -25.01 42.01 36.83
N ILE A 9 -26.09 42.59 36.29
CA ILE A 9 -26.84 42.01 35.17
C ILE A 9 -25.98 41.95 33.92
N GLY A 10 -25.28 43.03 33.56
CA GLY A 10 -24.41 43.06 32.38
C GLY A 10 -23.28 42.03 32.43
N MET A 11 -22.65 41.85 33.60
CA MET A 11 -21.61 40.84 33.79
C MET A 11 -22.17 39.42 33.70
N THR A 12 -23.36 39.17 34.26
CA THR A 12 -24.00 37.84 34.20
C THR A 12 -24.42 37.49 32.77
N ALA A 13 -24.95 38.46 32.02
CA ALA A 13 -25.28 38.28 30.60
C ALA A 13 -24.04 37.94 29.75
N MET A 14 -22.91 38.58 30.01
CA MET A 14 -21.66 38.30 29.30
C MET A 14 -21.09 36.91 29.62
N VAL A 15 -21.19 36.47 30.88
CA VAL A 15 -20.75 35.14 31.31
C VAL A 15 -21.60 34.05 30.66
N VAL A 16 -22.92 34.20 30.68
CA VAL A 16 -23.84 33.24 30.03
C VAL A 16 -23.56 33.16 28.53
N LEU A 17 -23.38 34.30 27.85
CA LEU A 17 -23.06 34.31 26.42
C LEU A 17 -21.76 33.57 26.09
N THR A 18 -20.74 33.72 26.94
CA THR A 18 -19.49 32.95 26.83
C THR A 18 -19.72 31.45 27.00
N THR A 19 -20.54 31.04 27.97
CA THR A 19 -20.86 29.63 28.20
C THR A 19 -21.68 29.01 27.06
N VAL A 20 -22.65 29.75 26.51
CA VAL A 20 -23.49 29.24 25.41
C VAL A 20 -22.69 29.10 24.12
N LEU A 21 -21.76 30.01 23.83
CA LEU A 21 -20.86 29.90 22.68
C LEU A 21 -19.99 28.63 22.76
N GLN A 22 -19.56 28.24 23.96
CA GLN A 22 -18.79 27.02 24.18
C GLN A 22 -19.63 25.77 23.88
N GLU A 23 -20.88 25.70 24.37
CA GLU A 23 -21.77 24.56 24.10
C GLU A 23 -22.12 24.41 22.61
N GLN A 24 -22.36 25.52 21.90
CA GLN A 24 -22.64 25.47 20.45
C GLN A 24 -21.42 25.00 19.64
N ALA A 25 -20.22 25.45 20.01
CA ALA A 25 -18.99 25.00 19.37
C ALA A 25 -18.77 23.48 19.56
N PHE A 26 -19.03 22.95 20.76
CA PHE A 26 -18.94 21.50 21.01
C PHE A 26 -19.98 20.70 20.23
N ALA A 27 -21.21 21.19 20.13
CA ALA A 27 -22.25 20.51 19.35
C ALA A 27 -21.92 20.45 17.85
N VAL A 28 -21.43 21.55 17.28
CA VAL A 28 -20.98 21.60 15.88
C VAL A 28 -19.80 20.66 15.67
N GLN A 29 -18.80 20.71 16.55
CA GLN A 29 -17.62 19.86 16.44
C GLN A 29 -17.97 18.36 16.56
N ALA A 30 -18.90 17.99 17.45
CA ALA A 30 -19.38 16.62 17.56
C ALA A 30 -20.07 16.14 16.27
N LYS A 31 -20.89 17.00 15.63
CA LYS A 31 -21.51 16.70 14.34
C LYS A 31 -20.49 16.60 13.21
N GLN A 32 -19.50 17.48 13.19
CA GLN A 32 -18.39 17.44 12.24
C GLN A 32 -17.58 16.13 12.38
N HIS A 33 -17.29 15.70 13.61
CA HIS A 33 -16.61 14.44 13.87
C HIS A 33 -17.43 13.23 13.39
N GLN A 34 -18.74 13.21 13.63
CA GLN A 34 -19.62 12.15 13.14
C GLN A 34 -19.66 12.11 11.61
N ALA A 35 -19.74 13.28 10.96
CA ALA A 35 -19.70 13.38 9.50
C ALA A 35 -18.37 12.85 8.94
N ASN A 36 -17.24 13.24 9.53
CA ASN A 36 -15.92 12.76 9.12
C ASN A 36 -15.77 11.25 9.32
N ALA A 37 -16.26 10.72 10.45
CA ALA A 37 -16.24 9.28 10.71
C ALA A 37 -17.07 8.50 9.66
N LEU A 38 -18.21 9.03 9.25
CA LEU A 38 -19.04 8.41 8.23
C LEU A 38 -18.39 8.50 6.84
N ALA A 39 -17.84 9.66 6.47
CA ALA A 39 -17.13 9.84 5.21
C ALA A 39 -15.96 8.87 5.08
N ASN A 40 -15.18 8.68 6.15
CA ASN A 40 -14.09 7.71 6.19
C ASN A 40 -14.59 6.27 5.95
N ARG A 41 -15.71 5.87 6.57
CA ARG A 41 -16.29 4.53 6.35
C ARG A 41 -16.76 4.34 4.92
N VAL A 42 -17.40 5.34 4.33
CA VAL A 42 -17.86 5.29 2.93
C VAL A 42 -16.66 5.11 2.00
N SER A 43 -15.62 5.92 2.14
CA SER A 43 -14.41 5.80 1.32
C SER A 43 -13.75 4.41 1.45
N GLN A 44 -13.71 3.86 2.67
CA GLN A 44 -13.15 2.53 2.91
C GLN A 44 -14.00 1.40 2.28
N LEU A 45 -15.33 1.53 2.30
CA LEU A 45 -16.24 0.59 1.65
C LEU A 45 -16.15 0.69 0.13
N GLU A 46 -16.09 1.89 -0.42
CA GLU A 46 -15.89 2.13 -1.85
C GLU A 46 -14.59 1.52 -2.34
N ALA A 47 -13.49 1.68 -1.60
CA ALA A 47 -12.22 1.05 -1.92
C ALA A 47 -12.30 -0.48 -1.92
N GLN A 48 -13.01 -1.08 -0.95
CA GLN A 48 -13.23 -2.53 -0.91
C GLN A 48 -14.08 -3.03 -2.08
N VAL A 49 -15.15 -2.31 -2.44
CA VAL A 49 -15.98 -2.66 -3.59
C VAL A 49 -15.21 -2.50 -4.90
N ALA A 50 -14.43 -1.44 -5.04
CA ALA A 50 -13.56 -1.24 -6.20
C ALA A 50 -12.53 -2.36 -6.33
N ASN A 51 -11.95 -2.81 -5.22
CA ASN A 51 -11.02 -3.93 -5.20
C ASN A 51 -11.71 -5.26 -5.55
N ALA A 52 -12.87 -5.55 -4.94
CA ALA A 52 -13.65 -6.76 -5.23
C ALA A 52 -14.15 -6.81 -6.68
N ARG A 53 -14.50 -5.66 -7.28
CA ARG A 53 -14.88 -5.55 -8.69
C ARG A 53 -13.69 -5.51 -9.64
N SER A 54 -12.45 -5.48 -9.13
CA SER A 54 -11.27 -5.45 -9.98
C SER A 54 -11.17 -6.74 -10.79
N ILE A 55 -10.75 -6.60 -12.05
CA ILE A 55 -10.63 -7.71 -12.99
C ILE A 55 -9.71 -8.81 -12.44
N SER A 56 -8.66 -8.42 -11.72
CA SER A 56 -7.73 -9.35 -11.07
C SER A 56 -8.42 -10.23 -10.02
N HIS A 57 -9.26 -9.64 -9.15
CA HIS A 57 -10.03 -10.42 -8.17
C HIS A 57 -11.04 -11.35 -8.83
N LEU A 58 -11.69 -10.89 -9.90
CA LEU A 58 -12.62 -11.73 -10.66
C LEU A 58 -11.89 -12.90 -11.35
N ALA A 59 -10.67 -12.66 -11.88
CA ALA A 59 -9.84 -13.69 -12.49
C ALA A 59 -9.39 -14.73 -11.46
N ILE A 60 -9.00 -14.32 -10.25
CA ILE A 60 -8.65 -15.24 -9.15
C ILE A 60 -9.87 -16.06 -8.73
N ALA A 61 -11.02 -15.42 -8.49
CA ALA A 61 -12.25 -16.13 -8.12
C ALA A 61 -12.73 -17.09 -9.22
N ALA A 62 -12.57 -16.72 -10.49
CA ALA A 62 -12.84 -17.59 -11.62
C ALA A 62 -11.92 -18.82 -11.63
N GLN A 63 -10.63 -18.64 -11.30
CA GLN A 63 -9.67 -19.73 -11.18
C GLN A 63 -9.99 -20.68 -10.02
N ASP A 64 -10.39 -20.16 -8.85
CA ASP A 64 -10.83 -20.96 -7.70
C ASP A 64 -12.07 -21.83 -8.04
N LEU A 65 -12.95 -21.31 -8.90
CA LEU A 65 -14.10 -22.04 -9.46
C LEU A 65 -13.71 -23.04 -10.57
N GLY A 66 -12.43 -23.16 -10.89
CA GLY A 66 -11.91 -24.06 -11.92
C GLY A 66 -12.13 -23.55 -13.36
N MET A 67 -12.54 -22.29 -13.54
CA MET A 67 -12.67 -21.71 -14.87
C MET A 67 -11.30 -21.42 -15.46
N ARG A 68 -11.04 -21.95 -16.65
CA ARG A 68 -9.79 -21.80 -17.38
C ARG A 68 -10.01 -21.10 -18.72
N PRO A 69 -9.08 -20.25 -19.18
CA PRO A 69 -9.10 -19.68 -20.52
C PRO A 69 -9.17 -20.79 -21.56
N ASN A 70 -10.18 -20.72 -22.43
CA ASN A 70 -10.39 -21.67 -23.51
C ASN A 70 -9.98 -21.03 -24.84
N PRO A 71 -8.85 -21.43 -25.46
CA PRO A 71 -8.44 -20.94 -26.77
C PRO A 71 -9.37 -21.40 -27.90
N ASN A 72 -10.20 -22.43 -27.66
CA ASN A 72 -11.17 -23.02 -28.59
C ASN A 72 -12.62 -22.65 -28.22
N ALA A 73 -12.87 -21.41 -27.79
CA ALA A 73 -14.21 -20.95 -27.46
C ALA A 73 -15.10 -20.90 -28.72
N VAL A 74 -16.22 -21.63 -28.72
CA VAL A 74 -17.21 -21.62 -29.80
C VAL A 74 -18.35 -20.66 -29.49
N PRO A 75 -18.74 -19.79 -30.43
CA PRO A 75 -19.82 -18.83 -30.21
C PRO A 75 -21.18 -19.54 -30.08
N MET A 76 -21.94 -19.16 -29.05
CA MET A 76 -23.30 -19.61 -28.80
C MET A 76 -24.27 -18.46 -29.10
N ARG A 77 -25.35 -18.73 -29.82
CA ARG A 77 -26.40 -17.74 -30.06
C ARG A 77 -27.39 -17.75 -28.89
N LEU A 78 -27.42 -16.66 -28.12
CA LEU A 78 -28.20 -16.56 -26.87
C LEU A 78 -29.72 -16.74 -27.08
N SER A 79 -30.22 -16.43 -28.27
CA SER A 79 -31.65 -16.47 -28.58
C SER A 79 -32.21 -17.89 -28.69
N ASP A 80 -31.40 -18.85 -29.19
CA ASP A 80 -31.85 -20.22 -29.46
C ASP A 80 -30.93 -21.29 -28.87
N GLY A 81 -29.87 -20.89 -28.16
CA GLY A 81 -28.93 -21.78 -27.51
C GLY A 81 -28.11 -22.64 -28.48
N LYS A 82 -28.13 -22.36 -29.79
CA LYS A 82 -27.35 -23.12 -30.76
C LYS A 82 -25.87 -22.73 -30.67
N VAL A 83 -25.03 -23.74 -30.45
CA VAL A 83 -23.56 -23.61 -30.46
C VAL A 83 -23.07 -23.83 -31.88
N PHE A 84 -22.31 -22.88 -32.41
CA PHE A 84 -21.72 -22.99 -33.75
C PHE A 84 -20.28 -23.47 -33.65
N GLY A 85 -20.04 -24.72 -34.04
CA GLY A 85 -18.73 -25.38 -34.00
C GLY A 85 -18.69 -26.57 -33.03
N ASN A 86 -17.51 -27.16 -32.85
CA ASN A 86 -17.33 -28.36 -32.04
C ASN A 86 -16.59 -28.01 -30.73
N PRO A 87 -17.27 -27.90 -29.58
CA PRO A 87 -16.63 -27.58 -28.31
C PRO A 87 -15.67 -28.70 -27.91
N ARG A 88 -14.43 -28.34 -27.55
CA ARG A 88 -13.44 -29.27 -26.99
C ARG A 88 -13.15 -28.91 -25.54
N PRO A 89 -13.05 -29.90 -24.63
CA PRO A 89 -12.64 -29.65 -23.26
C PRO A 89 -11.17 -29.21 -23.23
N VAL A 90 -10.86 -28.23 -22.39
CA VAL A 90 -9.51 -27.69 -22.23
C VAL A 90 -8.88 -28.14 -20.92
N LEU A 91 -7.63 -28.59 -20.97
CA LEU A 91 -6.91 -29.13 -19.80
C LEU A 91 -6.14 -28.06 -19.01
N GLY A 92 -6.03 -26.84 -19.54
CA GLY A 92 -5.37 -25.72 -18.86
C GLY A 92 -3.91 -25.50 -19.22
N ASP A 93 -3.30 -26.37 -20.02
CA ASP A 93 -1.90 -26.26 -20.47
C ASP A 93 -1.75 -25.68 -21.90
N GLU A 94 -2.85 -25.22 -22.49
CA GLU A 94 -2.93 -24.92 -23.92
C GLU A 94 -2.37 -23.55 -24.32
N VAL A 95 -2.07 -22.67 -23.35
CA VAL A 95 -1.52 -21.32 -23.61
C VAL A 95 -0.10 -21.21 -23.02
N PRO A 96 0.96 -21.35 -23.84
CA PRO A 96 2.33 -21.17 -23.39
C PRO A 96 2.57 -19.71 -23.01
N GLY A 97 2.73 -19.45 -21.70
CA GLY A 97 2.96 -18.10 -21.16
C GLY A 97 2.00 -17.71 -20.03
N VAL A 98 0.84 -18.35 -19.94
CA VAL A 98 -0.04 -18.29 -18.76
C VAL A 98 0.23 -19.54 -17.94
N ARG A 99 1.43 -19.62 -17.35
CA ARG A 99 1.77 -20.72 -16.43
C ARG A 99 1.00 -20.52 -15.13
N TYR A 100 -0.04 -21.34 -14.94
CA TYR A 100 -0.71 -21.50 -13.65
C TYR A 100 0.29 -22.09 -12.68
N LEU A 101 0.94 -21.22 -11.91
CA LEU A 101 1.77 -21.65 -10.81
C LEU A 101 0.79 -22.16 -9.74
N SER A 102 0.88 -23.44 -9.39
CA SER A 102 0.14 -23.96 -8.23
C SER A 102 0.58 -23.20 -6.97
N ASP A 103 -0.25 -23.16 -5.93
CA ASP A 103 0.05 -22.44 -4.68
C ASP A 103 1.43 -22.83 -4.09
N ALA A 104 1.80 -24.10 -4.24
CA ALA A 104 3.10 -24.63 -3.83
C ALA A 104 4.27 -24.05 -4.65
N GLU A 105 4.09 -23.89 -5.95
CA GLU A 105 5.10 -23.32 -6.85
C GLU A 105 5.18 -21.79 -6.73
N ALA A 106 4.05 -21.12 -6.43
CA ALA A 106 4.01 -19.69 -6.12
C ALA A 106 4.77 -19.38 -4.81
N ALA A 107 4.58 -20.20 -3.78
CA ALA A 107 5.34 -20.09 -2.54
C ALA A 107 6.85 -20.30 -2.77
N ALA A 108 7.22 -21.28 -3.60
CA ALA A 108 8.62 -21.53 -3.97
C ALA A 108 9.24 -20.35 -4.74
N GLN A 109 8.49 -19.72 -5.64
CA GLN A 109 8.97 -18.57 -6.41
C GLN A 109 9.13 -17.32 -5.53
N VAL A 110 8.20 -17.08 -4.60
CA VAL A 110 8.34 -15.98 -3.62
C VAL A 110 9.53 -16.21 -2.69
N ALA A 111 9.79 -17.46 -2.27
CA ALA A 111 10.98 -17.80 -1.49
C ALA A 111 12.28 -17.57 -2.27
N ALA A 112 12.31 -17.97 -3.55
CA ALA A 112 13.46 -17.75 -4.44
C ALA A 112 13.74 -16.26 -4.69
N ILE A 113 12.70 -15.44 -4.85
CA ILE A 113 12.85 -13.98 -5.00
C ILE A 113 13.42 -13.36 -3.72
N LYS A 114 12.91 -13.74 -2.54
CA LYS A 114 13.44 -13.26 -1.25
C LYS A 114 14.90 -13.64 -1.02
N GLN A 115 15.29 -14.86 -1.41
CA GLN A 115 16.70 -15.29 -1.35
C GLN A 115 17.57 -14.47 -2.32
N ALA A 116 17.12 -14.26 -3.56
CA ALA A 116 17.86 -13.45 -4.53
C ALA A 116 17.98 -11.96 -4.13
N GLU A 117 17.02 -11.41 -3.39
CA GLU A 117 17.11 -10.07 -2.80
C GLU A 117 18.08 -10.02 -1.62
N ALA A 118 18.04 -11.03 -0.75
CA ALA A 118 19.01 -11.16 0.36
C ALA A 118 20.44 -11.27 -0.15
N ASP A 119 20.68 -12.09 -1.19
CA ASP A 119 21.99 -12.24 -1.82
C ASP A 119 22.47 -10.95 -2.48
N ARG A 120 21.57 -10.21 -3.13
CA ARG A 120 21.89 -8.90 -3.71
C ARG A 120 22.27 -7.89 -2.64
N LYS A 121 21.52 -7.85 -1.54
CA LYS A 121 21.80 -6.95 -0.41
C LYS A 121 23.15 -7.30 0.25
N ALA A 122 23.43 -8.58 0.47
CA ALA A 122 24.70 -9.03 1.03
C ALA A 122 25.91 -8.67 0.13
N ARG A 123 25.77 -8.82 -1.19
CA ARG A 123 26.82 -8.39 -2.15
C ARG A 123 27.03 -6.89 -2.16
N GLN A 124 25.96 -6.10 -2.03
CA GLN A 124 26.06 -4.64 -1.95
C GLN A 124 26.74 -4.18 -0.66
N GLU A 125 26.42 -4.80 0.48
CA GLU A 125 27.06 -4.50 1.76
C GLU A 125 28.55 -4.88 1.76
N ALA A 126 28.90 -6.03 1.17
CA ALA A 126 30.29 -6.45 0.99
C ALA A 126 31.07 -5.49 0.06
N ALA A 127 30.45 -5.04 -1.04
CA ALA A 127 31.06 -4.06 -1.93
C ALA A 127 31.25 -2.70 -1.23
N ALA A 128 30.26 -2.24 -0.46
CA ALA A 128 30.37 -1.00 0.31
C ALA A 128 31.45 -1.08 1.41
N ALA A 129 31.61 -2.23 2.06
CA ALA A 129 32.67 -2.46 3.04
C ALA A 129 34.05 -2.47 2.38
N ALA A 130 34.18 -3.08 1.20
CA ALA A 130 35.43 -3.09 0.44
C ALA A 130 35.85 -1.68 -0.01
N THR A 131 34.90 -0.86 -0.48
CA THR A 131 35.20 0.55 -0.85
C THR A 131 35.64 1.36 0.36
N LYS A 132 34.96 1.21 1.51
CA LYS A 132 35.35 1.89 2.76
C LYS A 132 36.73 1.46 3.26
N ALA A 133 37.05 0.17 3.16
CA ALA A 133 38.36 -0.35 3.53
C ALA A 133 39.47 0.18 2.60
N ALA A 134 39.19 0.31 1.30
CA ALA A 134 40.12 0.90 0.33
C ALA A 134 40.34 2.40 0.60
N GLU A 135 39.30 3.16 0.93
CA GLU A 135 39.41 4.57 1.32
C GLU A 135 40.21 4.76 2.61
N GLN A 136 40.01 3.90 3.61
CA GLN A 136 40.76 3.95 4.87
C GLN A 136 42.23 3.58 4.68
N ALA A 137 42.53 2.59 3.83
CA ALA A 137 43.91 2.23 3.48
C ALA A 137 44.60 3.36 2.70
N ALA A 138 43.88 4.03 1.79
CA ALA A 138 44.39 5.20 1.07
C ALA A 138 44.64 6.40 2.01
N ALA A 139 43.74 6.64 2.97
CA ALA A 139 43.92 7.69 3.99
C ALA A 139 45.09 7.38 4.93
N ALA A 140 45.28 6.12 5.33
CA ALA A 140 46.42 5.70 6.14
C ALA A 140 47.75 5.80 5.37
N ALA A 141 47.78 5.48 4.08
CA ALA A 141 48.94 5.66 3.23
C ALA A 141 49.29 7.15 3.02
N ALA A 142 48.27 8.01 2.86
CA ALA A 142 48.47 9.45 2.79
C ALA A 142 48.97 10.06 4.10
N ALA A 143 48.48 9.57 5.25
CA ALA A 143 48.97 9.98 6.56
C ALA A 143 50.43 9.53 6.81
N ALA A 144 50.79 8.31 6.37
CA ALA A 144 52.16 7.81 6.46
C ALA A 144 53.15 8.61 5.60
N ALA A 145 52.72 9.08 4.41
CA ALA A 145 53.51 9.95 3.54
C ALA A 145 53.71 11.36 4.12
N ALA A 146 52.79 11.85 4.96
CA ALA A 146 52.92 13.13 5.66
C ALA A 146 53.83 13.06 6.91
N THR A 147 54.15 11.87 7.41
CA THR A 147 54.96 11.67 8.62
C THR A 147 56.43 11.31 8.38
N THR A 148 56.95 11.33 7.15
CA THR A 148 58.41 11.25 6.94
C THR A 148 59.02 12.60 7.33
N PRO A 149 59.66 12.74 8.50
CA PRO A 149 60.40 13.95 8.83
C PRO A 149 61.66 13.91 7.96
N GLY A 150 62.02 15.05 7.39
CA GLY A 150 63.29 15.20 6.67
C GLY A 150 64.44 14.67 7.52
N ALA A 151 65.00 13.54 7.10
CA ALA A 151 66.33 13.12 7.49
C ALA A 151 67.27 13.54 6.37
N GLN A 152 68.15 14.49 6.74
CA GLN A 152 69.47 14.77 6.19
C GLN A 152 69.57 15.85 5.09
N GLY A 153 70.36 16.87 5.45
CA GLY A 153 70.77 18.02 4.65
C GLY A 153 71.26 19.13 5.56
#